data_AF-A0A6P0L2F5-F1
#
_entry.id   AF-A0A6P0L2F5-F1
#
_cell.length_a   1.000
_cell.length_b   1.000
_cell.length_c   1.000
_cell.angle_alpha   90.00
_cell.angle_beta   90.00
_cell.angle_gamma   90.00
#
_symmetry.space_group_name_H-M   'P 1'
#
loop_
_entity.id
_entity.type
_entity.pdbx_description
1 polymer ?
#
loop_
_entity_poly.entity_id
_entity_poly.type
_entity_poly.pdbx_seq_one_letter_code
_entity_poly.pdbx_strand_id
1 'polypeptide(L)'
;MTSYSVNSTDLRLVQPECIWLESEQFEQAVQMSNQVISEARQWQTYLNGLALLSFTQWLEEKLANILISQNCCSLQQPKYANVIEAVCNLIVGEFKLCLITSESLIDEVVTVPIAAIDLPEFAAHFYVVIEVQEELETAIIRGFIRYDELVNYRQLCNLHPEVDWNYSLPLSLFDPEPNHLLFYLRFLDSAVIKLPVISPNYLPRLSVNKPDLETLETLLERLQYPEQTLWQTLTWEQGLTILQSPELLDLLYQWQLTPQRTTSLSIRITEVFTILTQKAINTQQWLEGKLDEFAQGLGLFIPQTLTGNLSVFRSIDKFENVINELRYQGMDIPPEPGRSYQDIDLGEIALRLCAVTWAIDSPIPPPKWSLLVILGTQLGTPLPDGFKLQVSNLRSIIHEPVSGLDDPFLFARVEGRSDEKFVVTIIPPDSSAQTLSPYAFQPS
;
A
#
# COMPACT_ATOMS: atom_id res chain seq x y z
N MET A 1 -39.79 27.93 -50.72
CA MET A 1 -38.34 28.04 -50.49
C MET A 1 -38.12 29.21 -49.55
N THR A 2 -38.14 28.94 -48.25
CA THR A 2 -37.90 29.93 -47.19
C THR A 2 -36.45 29.78 -46.74
N SER A 3 -35.66 30.79 -47.06
CA SER A 3 -34.27 30.96 -46.63
C SER A 3 -34.23 31.15 -45.12
N TYR A 4 -33.77 30.13 -44.40
CA TYR A 4 -33.36 30.27 -43.01
C TYR A 4 -32.04 31.04 -43.00
N SER A 5 -32.10 32.28 -42.53
CA SER A 5 -30.96 33.08 -42.10
C SER A 5 -30.38 32.43 -40.85
N VAL A 6 -29.25 31.74 -40.97
CA VAL A 6 -28.46 31.30 -39.82
C VAL A 6 -27.89 32.56 -39.17
N ASN A 7 -28.41 32.93 -38.00
CA ASN A 7 -27.83 33.98 -37.17
C ASN A 7 -26.40 33.57 -36.81
N SER A 8 -25.43 34.32 -37.33
CA SER A 8 -24.00 34.12 -37.16
C SER A 8 -23.48 34.54 -35.77
N THR A 9 -24.27 34.31 -34.72
CA THR A 9 -23.97 34.79 -33.34
C THR A 9 -23.77 33.68 -32.32
N ASP A 10 -23.90 32.40 -32.70
CA ASP A 10 -23.72 31.24 -31.81
C ASP A 10 -22.32 30.62 -31.81
N LEU A 11 -21.34 31.23 -32.48
CA LEU A 11 -19.92 30.85 -32.38
C LEU A 11 -19.22 31.73 -31.32
N ARG A 12 -19.64 31.66 -30.06
CA ARG A 12 -18.70 31.97 -28.97
C ARG A 12 -17.75 30.79 -28.91
N LEU A 13 -16.65 30.87 -29.66
CA LEU A 13 -15.45 30.09 -29.37
C LEU A 13 -15.12 30.39 -27.91
N VAL A 14 -15.47 29.48 -27.01
CA VAL A 14 -15.04 29.53 -25.61
C VAL A 14 -13.52 29.50 -25.66
N GLN A 15 -12.90 30.64 -25.43
CA GLN A 15 -11.44 30.70 -25.40
C GLN A 15 -11.01 29.95 -24.13
N PRO A 16 -10.11 28.98 -24.25
CA PRO A 16 -9.63 28.25 -23.09
C PRO A 16 -8.89 29.23 -22.16
N GLU A 17 -9.02 29.04 -20.85
CA GLU A 17 -8.37 29.90 -19.86
C GLU A 17 -6.87 29.57 -19.83
N CYS A 18 -6.05 30.55 -20.24
CA CYS A 18 -4.59 30.43 -20.26
C CYS A 18 -3.97 31.12 -19.03
N ILE A 19 -3.02 30.45 -18.41
CA ILE A 19 -2.27 30.88 -17.23
C ILE A 19 -0.80 30.95 -17.64
N TRP A 20 -0.14 32.07 -17.36
CA TRP A 20 1.29 32.23 -17.61
C TRP A 20 2.10 31.48 -16.54
N LEU A 21 3.14 30.79 -16.97
CA LEU A 21 4.06 30.09 -16.09
C LEU A 21 5.20 31.02 -15.66
N GLU A 22 5.39 31.15 -14.35
CA GLU A 22 6.45 32.00 -13.80
C GLU A 22 7.74 31.21 -13.60
N SER A 23 8.91 31.87 -13.71
CA SER A 23 10.22 31.22 -13.55
C SER A 23 10.37 30.44 -12.24
N GLU A 24 9.78 30.92 -11.14
CA GLU A 24 9.79 30.22 -9.85
C GLU A 24 9.04 28.88 -9.92
N GLN A 25 7.96 28.80 -10.72
CA GLN A 25 7.18 27.58 -10.88
C GLN A 25 7.98 26.50 -11.63
N PHE A 26 8.79 26.90 -12.60
CA PHE A 26 9.73 26.00 -13.27
C PHE A 26 10.74 25.42 -12.29
N GLU A 27 11.36 26.25 -11.46
CA GLU A 27 12.34 25.79 -10.46
C GLU A 27 11.70 24.82 -9.45
N GLN A 28 10.49 25.12 -8.98
CA GLN A 28 9.76 24.25 -8.06
C GLN A 28 9.34 22.93 -8.73
N ALA A 29 8.85 22.96 -9.98
CA ALA A 29 8.49 21.76 -10.73
C ALA A 29 9.70 20.83 -10.94
N VAL A 30 10.89 21.40 -11.20
CA VAL A 30 12.15 20.64 -11.26
C VAL A 30 12.50 19.99 -9.92
N GLN A 31 12.29 20.67 -8.81
CA GLN A 31 12.51 20.08 -7.48
C GLN A 31 11.58 18.90 -7.19
N MET A 32 10.33 18.96 -7.67
CA MET A 32 9.35 17.87 -7.55
C MET A 32 9.74 16.67 -8.43
N SER A 33 10.10 16.91 -9.70
CA SER A 33 10.45 15.84 -10.63
C SER A 33 11.69 15.08 -10.20
N ASN A 34 12.71 15.76 -9.67
CA ASN A 34 13.95 15.13 -9.18
C ASN A 34 13.75 14.13 -8.02
N GLN A 35 12.56 14.08 -7.41
CA GLN A 35 12.23 13.10 -6.36
C GLN A 35 11.75 11.76 -6.95
N VAL A 36 11.52 11.70 -8.27
CA VAL A 36 11.03 10.52 -8.97
C VAL A 36 12.18 9.82 -9.72
N ILE A 37 12.07 8.49 -9.84
CA ILE A 37 13.21 7.61 -10.10
C ILE A 37 13.51 7.45 -11.61
N SER A 38 12.47 7.34 -12.45
CA SER A 38 12.60 7.13 -13.90
C SER A 38 12.51 8.44 -14.67
N GLU A 39 13.27 8.55 -15.76
CA GLU A 39 13.31 9.74 -16.62
C GLU A 39 11.93 10.04 -17.25
N ALA A 40 11.25 9.00 -17.74
CA ALA A 40 9.89 9.15 -18.28
C ALA A 40 8.91 9.70 -17.24
N ARG A 41 9.04 9.25 -15.98
CA ARG A 41 8.20 9.74 -14.88
C ARG A 41 8.61 11.12 -14.39
N GLN A 42 9.89 11.47 -14.48
CA GLN A 42 10.37 12.82 -14.16
C GLN A 42 9.71 13.86 -15.06
N TRP A 43 9.59 13.58 -16.36
CA TRP A 43 8.90 14.46 -17.29
C TRP A 43 7.42 14.65 -16.91
N GLN A 44 6.67 13.57 -16.72
CA GLN A 44 5.25 13.68 -16.35
C GLN A 44 5.07 14.35 -14.97
N THR A 45 5.97 14.09 -14.02
CA THR A 45 5.97 14.74 -12.69
C THR A 45 6.26 16.23 -12.78
N TYR A 46 7.16 16.63 -13.68
CA TYR A 46 7.47 18.03 -13.97
C TYR A 46 6.25 18.76 -14.55
N LEU A 47 5.59 18.19 -15.57
CA LEU A 47 4.37 18.76 -16.13
C LEU A 47 3.26 18.86 -15.07
N ASN A 48 3.07 17.80 -14.29
CA ASN A 48 2.14 17.80 -13.14
C ASN A 48 2.47 18.90 -12.12
N GLY A 49 3.75 19.19 -11.90
CA GLY A 49 4.22 20.29 -11.05
C GLY A 49 3.82 21.65 -11.60
N LEU A 50 4.11 21.91 -12.88
CA LEU A 50 3.71 23.15 -13.55
C LEU A 50 2.19 23.35 -13.53
N ALA A 51 1.42 22.30 -13.81
CA ALA A 51 -0.04 22.32 -13.75
C ALA A 51 -0.55 22.61 -12.33
N LEU A 52 -0.01 21.95 -11.31
CA LEU A 52 -0.42 22.16 -9.92
C LEU A 52 -0.15 23.61 -9.46
N LEU A 53 1.04 24.12 -9.74
CA LEU A 53 1.46 25.45 -9.29
C LEU A 53 0.66 26.55 -9.99
N SER A 54 0.56 26.50 -11.32
CA SER A 54 -0.19 27.48 -12.11
C SER A 54 -1.69 27.44 -11.80
N PHE A 55 -2.28 26.25 -11.67
CA PHE A 55 -3.69 26.11 -11.32
C PHE A 55 -4.00 26.59 -9.91
N THR A 56 -3.10 26.35 -8.95
CA THR A 56 -3.27 26.87 -7.59
C THR A 56 -3.23 28.39 -7.59
N GLN A 57 -2.27 29.01 -8.26
CA GLN A 57 -2.21 30.47 -8.41
C GLN A 57 -3.51 31.02 -9.02
N TRP A 58 -3.98 30.41 -10.11
CA TRP A 58 -5.24 30.80 -10.75
C TRP A 58 -6.44 30.70 -9.79
N LEU A 59 -6.54 29.63 -9.00
CA LEU A 59 -7.58 29.49 -7.99
C LEU A 59 -7.47 30.57 -6.91
N GLU A 60 -6.26 30.89 -6.42
CA GLU A 60 -6.05 31.93 -5.40
C GLU A 60 -6.47 33.32 -5.90
N GLU A 61 -6.18 33.64 -7.16
CA GLU A 61 -6.58 34.90 -7.78
C GLU A 61 -8.10 35.01 -7.94
N LYS A 62 -8.76 33.90 -8.30
CA LYS A 62 -10.20 33.89 -8.61
C LYS A 62 -11.08 33.59 -7.39
N LEU A 63 -10.59 32.88 -6.38
CA LEU A 63 -11.34 32.41 -5.21
C LEU A 63 -10.83 33.07 -3.94
N ALA A 64 -11.17 34.33 -3.73
CA ALA A 64 -10.93 34.98 -2.45
C ALA A 64 -11.64 34.23 -1.31
N ASN A 65 -10.89 33.88 -0.26
CA ASN A 65 -11.34 33.27 1.00
C ASN A 65 -11.65 31.76 0.98
N ILE A 66 -11.21 31.00 -0.03
CA ILE A 66 -11.25 29.53 0.01
C ILE A 66 -9.85 29.01 0.34
N LEU A 67 -9.76 28.10 1.32
CA LEU A 67 -8.49 27.50 1.71
C LEU A 67 -8.10 26.44 0.69
N ILE A 68 -6.89 26.55 0.14
CA ILE A 68 -6.30 25.56 -0.76
C ILE A 68 -5.21 24.84 0.03
N SER A 69 -5.26 23.51 0.05
CA SER A 69 -4.26 22.67 0.72
C SER A 69 -3.65 21.68 -0.25
N GLN A 70 -2.32 21.74 -0.35
CA GLN A 70 -1.51 20.82 -1.15
C GLN A 70 -0.88 19.71 -0.32
N ASN A 71 -0.99 19.75 1.02
CA ASN A 71 -0.23 18.88 1.95
C ASN A 71 -0.47 17.37 1.74
N CYS A 72 -1.67 17.01 1.26
CA CYS A 72 -2.04 15.61 1.01
C CYS A 72 -1.93 15.24 -0.48
N CYS A 73 -1.45 16.15 -1.32
CA CYS A 73 -1.34 15.95 -2.76
C CYS A 73 -0.43 14.76 -3.07
N SER A 74 -0.82 13.93 -4.05
CA SER A 74 0.02 12.80 -4.48
C SER A 74 1.38 13.24 -4.99
N LEU A 75 1.45 14.43 -5.60
CA LEU A 75 2.69 14.98 -6.15
C LEU A 75 3.72 15.37 -5.07
N GLN A 76 3.26 15.77 -3.88
CA GLN A 76 4.13 16.07 -2.74
C GLN A 76 4.59 14.81 -1.99
N GLN A 77 4.15 13.63 -2.43
CA GLN A 77 4.49 12.34 -1.85
C GLN A 77 5.22 11.50 -2.91
N PRO A 78 6.56 11.46 -2.90
CA PRO A 78 7.37 10.87 -3.97
C PRO A 78 6.97 9.44 -4.36
N LYS A 79 6.55 8.65 -3.37
CA LYS A 79 6.05 7.28 -3.57
C LYS A 79 4.84 7.20 -4.51
N TYR A 80 3.92 8.17 -4.42
CA TYR A 80 2.72 8.24 -5.25
C TYR A 80 3.01 8.95 -6.57
N ALA A 81 3.79 10.03 -6.57
CA ALA A 81 4.26 10.69 -7.80
C ALA A 81 5.00 9.70 -8.72
N ASN A 82 5.69 8.73 -8.14
CA ASN A 82 6.39 7.68 -8.89
C ASN A 82 5.46 6.63 -9.52
N VAL A 83 4.17 6.55 -9.16
CA VAL A 83 3.28 5.47 -9.67
C VAL A 83 1.92 5.94 -10.18
N ILE A 84 1.51 7.16 -9.88
CA ILE A 84 0.26 7.77 -10.35
C ILE A 84 0.61 9.02 -11.17
N GLU A 85 0.32 8.97 -12.47
CA GLU A 85 0.62 10.05 -13.43
C GLU A 85 -0.43 11.18 -13.39
N ALA A 86 -1.01 11.45 -12.22
CA ALA A 86 -2.00 12.50 -11.99
C ALA A 86 -1.82 13.17 -10.63
N VAL A 87 -2.26 14.41 -10.53
CA VAL A 87 -2.21 15.20 -9.29
C VAL A 87 -3.48 14.96 -8.49
N CYS A 88 -3.47 13.94 -7.64
CA CYS A 88 -4.60 13.57 -6.80
C CYS A 88 -4.54 14.31 -5.45
N ASN A 89 -5.68 14.37 -4.75
CA ASN A 89 -5.77 14.91 -3.37
C ASN A 89 -5.45 16.42 -3.24
N LEU A 90 -5.65 17.22 -4.29
CA LEU A 90 -5.65 18.69 -4.13
C LEU A 90 -6.94 19.11 -3.42
N ILE A 91 -6.84 19.76 -2.26
CA ILE A 91 -8.03 20.15 -1.49
C ILE A 91 -8.31 21.65 -1.69
N VAL A 92 -9.53 21.98 -2.08
CA VAL A 92 -10.03 23.35 -2.27
C VAL A 92 -11.33 23.50 -1.49
N GLY A 93 -11.25 24.12 -0.31
CA GLY A 93 -12.34 24.14 0.65
C GLY A 93 -12.66 22.73 1.14
N GLU A 94 -13.87 22.25 0.86
CA GLU A 94 -14.31 20.87 1.18
C GLU A 94 -14.16 19.91 -0.02
N PHE A 95 -13.82 20.44 -1.19
CA PHE A 95 -13.69 19.64 -2.40
C PHE A 95 -12.28 19.11 -2.56
N LYS A 96 -12.22 17.86 -3.00
CA LYS A 96 -11.02 17.20 -3.51
C LYS A 96 -11.01 17.27 -5.03
N LEU A 97 -9.91 17.72 -5.60
CA LEU A 97 -9.68 17.85 -7.03
C LEU A 97 -8.57 16.88 -7.46
N CYS A 98 -8.66 16.42 -8.70
CA CYS A 98 -7.61 15.70 -9.40
C CYS A 98 -7.23 16.47 -10.66
N LEU A 99 -5.94 16.79 -10.85
CA LEU A 99 -5.47 17.40 -12.09
C LEU A 99 -4.91 16.29 -12.99
N ILE A 100 -5.35 16.29 -14.24
CA ILE A 100 -4.88 15.42 -15.31
C ILE A 100 -4.10 16.32 -16.26
N THR A 101 -2.79 16.10 -16.33
CA THR A 101 -1.89 16.96 -17.09
C THR A 101 -1.47 16.26 -18.37
N SER A 102 -1.52 16.99 -19.48
CA SER A 102 -0.93 16.57 -20.75
C SER A 102 -0.06 17.68 -21.33
N GLU A 103 0.99 17.29 -22.03
CA GLU A 103 1.82 18.22 -22.82
C GLU A 103 1.05 18.72 -24.04
N SER A 104 0.27 17.84 -24.66
CA SER A 104 -0.47 18.12 -25.90
C SER A 104 -1.77 17.31 -25.94
N LEU A 105 -2.85 17.95 -26.38
CA LEU A 105 -4.17 17.33 -26.54
C LEU A 105 -4.69 17.46 -27.97
N ILE A 106 -3.77 17.42 -28.94
CA ILE A 106 -4.10 17.52 -30.38
C ILE A 106 -5.02 16.36 -30.82
N ASP A 107 -4.90 15.19 -30.19
CA ASP A 107 -5.73 14.02 -30.46
C ASP A 107 -7.09 14.05 -29.74
N GLU A 108 -7.35 15.07 -28.93
CA GLU A 108 -8.57 15.23 -28.12
C GLU A 108 -8.84 14.03 -27.18
N VAL A 109 -7.80 13.30 -26.78
CA VAL A 109 -7.90 12.18 -25.83
C VAL A 109 -7.22 12.53 -24.52
N VAL A 110 -7.90 12.24 -23.42
CA VAL A 110 -7.43 12.46 -22.06
C VAL A 110 -7.19 11.10 -21.41
N THR A 111 -5.93 10.82 -21.08
CA THR A 111 -5.51 9.61 -20.38
C THR A 111 -5.61 9.82 -18.87
N VAL A 112 -6.38 8.97 -18.18
CA VAL A 112 -6.59 9.10 -16.74
C VAL A 112 -6.25 7.79 -16.02
N PRO A 113 -5.37 7.80 -15.00
CA PRO A 113 -5.07 6.61 -14.23
C PRO A 113 -6.32 6.03 -13.56
N ILE A 114 -6.52 4.71 -13.66
CA ILE A 114 -7.62 4.01 -12.96
C ILE A 114 -7.53 4.29 -11.46
N ALA A 115 -6.30 4.33 -10.94
CA ALA A 115 -6.03 4.67 -9.54
C ALA A 115 -6.70 5.99 -9.12
N ALA A 116 -6.74 7.01 -9.99
CA ALA A 116 -7.32 8.30 -9.66
C ALA A 116 -8.86 8.30 -9.61
N ILE A 117 -9.52 7.29 -10.20
CA ILE A 117 -10.99 7.20 -10.31
C ILE A 117 -11.55 6.12 -9.39
N ASP A 118 -10.94 4.94 -9.40
CA ASP A 118 -11.51 3.73 -8.81
C ASP A 118 -11.06 3.53 -7.36
N LEU A 119 -9.90 4.08 -6.98
CA LEU A 119 -9.43 4.00 -5.60
C LEU A 119 -10.06 5.10 -4.74
N PRO A 120 -10.75 4.75 -3.65
CA PRO A 120 -11.34 5.73 -2.74
C PRO A 120 -10.36 6.77 -2.19
N GLU A 121 -9.11 6.36 -1.99
CA GLU A 121 -8.04 7.20 -1.47
C GLU A 121 -7.65 8.33 -2.43
N PHE A 122 -7.87 8.15 -3.74
CA PHE A 122 -7.48 9.12 -4.79
C PHE A 122 -8.66 9.71 -5.56
N ALA A 123 -9.85 9.09 -5.50
CA ALA A 123 -11.08 9.59 -6.09
C ALA A 123 -11.37 11.03 -5.65
N ALA A 124 -11.59 11.91 -6.62
CA ALA A 124 -11.80 13.35 -6.43
C ALA A 124 -13.22 13.74 -6.84
N HIS A 125 -13.73 14.86 -6.33
CA HIS A 125 -15.06 15.37 -6.70
C HIS A 125 -15.04 15.96 -8.12
N PHE A 126 -13.93 16.59 -8.49
CA PHE A 126 -13.71 17.17 -9.83
C PHE A 126 -12.38 16.70 -10.40
N TYR A 127 -12.38 16.42 -11.70
CA TYR A 127 -11.19 16.09 -12.49
C TYR A 127 -10.99 17.22 -13.49
N VAL A 128 -9.84 17.86 -13.44
CA VAL A 128 -9.53 19.04 -14.26
C VAL A 128 -8.42 18.68 -15.24
N VAL A 129 -8.64 18.96 -16.52
CA VAL A 129 -7.66 18.71 -17.57
C VAL A 129 -6.87 19.99 -17.81
N ILE A 130 -5.55 19.89 -17.68
CA ILE A 130 -4.63 21.00 -17.88
C ILE A 130 -3.64 20.59 -18.97
N GLU A 131 -3.57 21.40 -20.02
CA GLU A 131 -2.52 21.29 -21.02
C GLU A 131 -1.36 22.20 -20.62
N VAL A 132 -0.14 21.67 -20.58
CA VAL A 132 1.06 22.43 -20.25
C VAL A 132 1.91 22.53 -21.51
N GLN A 133 2.03 23.76 -22.02
CA GLN A 133 2.89 24.08 -23.16
C GLN A 133 4.15 24.74 -22.61
N GLU A 134 5.15 23.93 -22.29
CA GLU A 134 6.39 24.38 -21.65
C GLU A 134 7.10 25.47 -22.47
N GLU A 135 7.23 25.27 -23.79
CA GLU A 135 7.96 26.18 -24.67
C GLU A 135 7.26 27.52 -24.88
N LEU A 136 5.94 27.56 -24.64
CA LEU A 136 5.15 28.78 -24.70
C LEU A 136 4.97 29.41 -23.31
N GLU A 137 5.52 28.78 -22.27
CA GLU A 137 5.40 29.21 -20.87
C GLU A 137 3.93 29.39 -20.45
N THR A 138 3.05 28.50 -20.91
CA THR A 138 1.61 28.58 -20.61
C THR A 138 1.02 27.25 -20.16
N ALA A 139 0.20 27.30 -19.12
CA ALA A 139 -0.72 26.23 -18.74
C ALA A 139 -2.15 26.63 -19.12
N ILE A 140 -2.92 25.68 -19.66
CA ILE A 140 -4.24 25.95 -20.23
C ILE A 140 -5.26 25.00 -19.63
N ILE A 141 -6.29 25.54 -18.98
CA ILE A 141 -7.41 24.73 -18.48
C ILE A 141 -8.29 24.37 -19.67
N ARG A 142 -8.29 23.08 -20.04
CA ARG A 142 -9.06 22.57 -21.19
C ARG A 142 -10.48 22.18 -20.83
N GLY A 143 -10.70 21.80 -19.57
CA GLY A 143 -12.03 21.54 -19.05
C GLY A 143 -12.01 20.79 -17.73
N PHE A 144 -13.18 20.50 -17.20
CA PHE A 144 -13.32 19.69 -15.99
C PHE A 144 -14.56 18.80 -16.05
N ILE A 145 -14.59 17.76 -15.23
CA ILE A 145 -15.75 16.86 -15.08
C ILE A 145 -15.97 16.51 -13.62
N ARG A 146 -17.23 16.29 -13.23
CA ARG A 146 -17.57 15.77 -11.92
C ARG A 146 -17.39 14.26 -11.82
N TYR A 147 -17.11 13.77 -10.62
CA TYR A 147 -16.97 12.33 -10.37
C TYR A 147 -18.20 11.51 -10.77
N ASP A 148 -19.40 11.98 -10.42
CA ASP A 148 -20.64 11.26 -10.70
C ASP A 148 -20.93 11.17 -12.19
N GLU A 149 -20.66 12.23 -12.95
CA GLU A 149 -20.75 12.24 -14.41
C GLU A 149 -19.72 11.29 -15.04
N LEU A 150 -18.49 11.29 -14.53
CA LEU A 150 -17.41 10.40 -14.99
C LEU A 150 -17.77 8.92 -14.79
N VAL A 151 -18.25 8.56 -13.60
CA VAL A 151 -18.65 7.19 -13.26
C VAL A 151 -19.85 6.76 -14.10
N ASN A 152 -20.83 7.64 -14.30
CA ASN A 152 -21.98 7.38 -15.15
C ASN A 152 -21.55 7.11 -16.60
N TYR A 153 -20.67 7.93 -17.16
CA TYR A 153 -20.11 7.73 -18.49
C TYR A 153 -19.39 6.39 -18.61
N ARG A 154 -18.56 6.05 -17.62
CA ARG A 154 -17.85 4.76 -17.57
C ARG A 154 -18.81 3.57 -17.62
N GLN A 155 -19.90 3.62 -16.85
CA GLN A 155 -20.91 2.57 -16.81
C GLN A 155 -21.71 2.47 -18.12
N LEU A 156 -22.10 3.61 -18.70
CA LEU A 156 -22.87 3.67 -19.94
C LEU A 156 -22.08 3.16 -21.15
N CYS A 157 -20.81 3.54 -21.25
CA CYS A 157 -19.93 3.16 -22.35
C CYS A 157 -19.21 1.82 -22.09
N ASN A 158 -19.39 1.21 -20.92
CA ASN A 158 -18.67 0.01 -20.48
C ASN A 158 -17.17 0.12 -20.71
N LEU A 159 -16.60 1.25 -20.25
CA LEU A 159 -15.19 1.57 -20.40
C LEU A 159 -14.34 0.54 -19.66
N HIS A 160 -13.42 -0.09 -20.39
CA HIS A 160 -12.44 -1.01 -19.82
C HIS A 160 -11.11 -0.29 -19.69
N PRO A 161 -10.37 -0.57 -18.62
CA PRO A 161 -9.01 -0.09 -18.48
C PRO A 161 -8.11 -0.65 -19.58
N GLU A 162 -7.17 0.17 -20.03
CA GLU A 162 -6.11 -0.24 -20.93
C GLU A 162 -5.01 -1.03 -20.18
N VAL A 163 -4.09 -1.62 -20.94
CA VAL A 163 -3.01 -2.48 -20.40
C VAL A 163 -2.09 -1.69 -19.47
N ASP A 164 -1.96 -0.39 -19.70
CA ASP A 164 -1.12 0.54 -18.94
C ASP A 164 -1.77 1.09 -17.65
N TRP A 165 -2.95 0.55 -17.29
CA TRP A 165 -3.75 0.97 -16.15
C TRP A 165 -4.33 2.39 -16.27
N ASN A 166 -4.62 2.83 -17.49
CA ASN A 166 -5.31 4.09 -17.75
C ASN A 166 -6.69 3.88 -18.42
N TYR A 167 -7.55 4.88 -18.29
CA TYR A 167 -8.73 5.06 -19.13
C TYR A 167 -8.44 6.14 -20.17
N SER A 168 -8.86 5.90 -21.41
CA SER A 168 -8.89 6.91 -22.47
C SER A 168 -10.28 7.54 -22.56
N LEU A 169 -10.35 8.85 -22.32
CA LEU A 169 -11.59 9.61 -22.32
C LEU A 169 -11.54 10.69 -23.39
N PRO A 170 -12.64 10.94 -24.14
CA PRO A 170 -12.66 12.04 -25.09
C PRO A 170 -12.68 13.39 -24.35
N LEU A 171 -11.91 14.36 -24.82
CA LEU A 171 -11.85 15.71 -24.22
C LEU A 171 -13.22 16.41 -24.22
N SER A 172 -14.07 16.09 -25.20
CA SER A 172 -15.45 16.60 -25.28
C SER A 172 -16.36 16.20 -24.11
N LEU A 173 -15.95 15.23 -23.30
CA LEU A 173 -16.66 14.86 -22.07
C LEU A 173 -16.49 15.92 -20.96
N PHE A 174 -15.43 16.71 -21.02
CA PHE A 174 -15.10 17.71 -20.00
C PHE A 174 -15.77 19.04 -20.34
N ASP A 175 -16.37 19.69 -19.34
CA ASP A 175 -16.95 21.03 -19.46
C ASP A 175 -15.82 22.03 -19.74
N PRO A 176 -15.83 22.70 -20.91
CA PRO A 176 -14.74 23.57 -21.33
C PRO A 176 -14.78 24.96 -20.67
N GLU A 177 -15.79 25.29 -19.86
CA GLU A 177 -15.97 26.61 -19.23
C GLU A 177 -15.46 26.61 -17.77
N PRO A 178 -14.25 27.11 -17.47
CA PRO A 178 -13.67 27.01 -16.11
C PRO A 178 -14.44 27.82 -15.06
N ASN A 179 -15.24 28.81 -15.47
CA ASN A 179 -16.09 29.56 -14.56
C ASN A 179 -17.18 28.68 -13.92
N HIS A 180 -17.62 27.60 -14.58
CA HIS A 180 -18.54 26.65 -13.97
C HIS A 180 -17.88 25.90 -12.81
N LEU A 181 -16.59 25.55 -12.92
CA LEU A 181 -15.85 24.97 -11.80
C LEU A 181 -15.80 25.93 -10.62
N LEU A 182 -15.44 27.20 -10.85
CA LEU A 182 -15.42 28.23 -9.81
C LEU A 182 -16.79 28.43 -9.16
N PHE A 183 -17.88 28.33 -9.94
CA PHE A 183 -19.24 28.37 -9.43
C PHE A 183 -19.52 27.19 -8.51
N TYR A 184 -19.18 25.96 -8.92
CA TYR A 184 -19.36 24.78 -8.07
C TYR A 184 -18.56 24.87 -6.78
N LEU A 185 -17.29 25.25 -6.84
CA LEU A 185 -16.42 25.35 -5.67
C LEU A 185 -16.92 26.38 -4.63
N ARG A 186 -17.72 27.37 -5.05
CA ARG A 186 -18.28 28.40 -4.16
C ARG A 186 -19.65 28.06 -3.60
N PHE A 187 -20.48 27.39 -4.39
CA PHE A 187 -21.92 27.33 -4.12
C PHE A 187 -22.48 25.91 -4.03
N LEU A 188 -21.72 24.89 -4.45
CA LEU A 188 -22.14 23.50 -4.32
C LEU A 188 -21.77 22.96 -2.93
N ASP A 189 -22.64 22.13 -2.38
CA ASP A 189 -22.34 21.35 -1.17
C ASP A 189 -21.55 20.09 -1.58
N SER A 190 -20.44 19.83 -0.88
CA SER A 190 -19.56 18.68 -1.12
C SER A 190 -20.30 17.34 -1.04
N ALA A 191 -21.34 17.24 -0.19
CA ALA A 191 -22.13 16.03 0.00
C ALA A 191 -22.96 15.61 -1.23
N VAL A 192 -23.14 16.51 -2.21
CA VAL A 192 -23.88 16.22 -3.45
C VAL A 192 -23.11 15.23 -4.34
N ILE A 193 -21.78 15.34 -4.37
CA ILE A 193 -20.92 14.46 -5.16
C ILE A 193 -20.38 13.37 -4.24
N LYS A 194 -21.04 12.21 -4.25
CA LYS A 194 -20.67 11.10 -3.38
C LYS A 194 -19.43 10.39 -3.90
N LEU A 195 -18.33 10.53 -3.17
CA LEU A 195 -17.13 9.75 -3.39
C LEU A 195 -17.27 8.32 -2.86
N PRO A 196 -16.54 7.35 -3.44
CA PRO A 196 -16.52 5.99 -2.94
C PRO A 196 -15.93 5.97 -1.53
N VAL A 197 -16.56 5.21 -0.64
CA VAL A 197 -16.17 5.16 0.78
C VAL A 197 -15.10 4.10 0.96
N ILE A 198 -13.99 4.48 1.62
CA ILE A 198 -12.96 3.54 2.09
C ILE A 198 -13.64 2.55 3.04
N SER A 199 -13.95 1.36 2.54
CA SER A 199 -14.44 0.29 3.38
C SER A 199 -13.22 -0.46 3.93
N PRO A 200 -13.06 -0.60 5.25
CA PRO A 200 -11.92 -1.31 5.85
C PRO A 200 -11.86 -2.80 5.42
N ASN A 201 -12.94 -3.32 4.82
CA ASN A 201 -13.02 -4.68 4.27
C ASN A 201 -12.67 -4.78 2.77
N TYR A 202 -12.28 -3.68 2.11
CA TYR A 202 -11.97 -3.63 0.67
C TYR A 202 -10.49 -3.76 0.36
N LEU A 203 -9.65 -4.20 1.30
CA LEU A 203 -8.42 -4.86 0.86
C LEU A 203 -8.89 -6.05 0.00
N PRO A 204 -8.48 -6.16 -1.27
CA PRO A 204 -8.67 -7.39 -1.99
C PRO A 204 -8.07 -8.46 -1.09
N ARG A 205 -8.91 -9.34 -0.52
CA ARG A 205 -8.44 -10.65 -0.09
C ARG A 205 -8.08 -11.33 -1.39
N LEU A 206 -6.92 -10.99 -1.93
CA LEU A 206 -6.25 -11.86 -2.86
C LEU A 206 -6.17 -13.19 -2.09
N SER A 207 -6.91 -14.19 -2.56
CA SER A 207 -6.63 -15.57 -2.20
C SER A 207 -5.31 -15.92 -2.88
N VAL A 208 -4.24 -15.34 -2.35
CA VAL A 208 -2.86 -15.56 -2.75
C VAL A 208 -2.55 -16.98 -2.30
N ASN A 209 -2.44 -17.87 -3.28
CA ASN A 209 -1.96 -19.21 -3.00
C ASN A 209 -0.43 -19.11 -2.73
N LYS A 210 0.17 -20.12 -2.11
CA LYS A 210 1.64 -20.19 -1.91
C LYS A 210 2.56 -19.91 -3.14
N PRO A 211 2.16 -20.03 -4.43
CA PRO A 211 3.03 -19.71 -5.59
C PRO A 211 3.45 -18.23 -5.69
N ASP A 212 2.82 -17.33 -4.94
CA ASP A 212 2.99 -15.89 -5.17
C ASP A 212 4.24 -15.30 -4.48
N LEU A 213 4.91 -16.02 -3.57
CA LEU A 213 6.21 -15.60 -3.03
C LEU A 213 7.33 -15.65 -4.09
N GLU A 214 7.31 -16.67 -4.96
CA GLU A 214 8.20 -16.72 -6.13
C GLU A 214 7.88 -15.56 -7.11
N THR A 215 6.61 -15.15 -7.19
CA THR A 215 6.23 -13.96 -7.98
C THR A 215 6.73 -12.67 -7.34
N LEU A 216 6.84 -12.58 -6.00
CA LEU A 216 7.39 -11.41 -5.32
C LEU A 216 8.89 -11.27 -5.54
N GLU A 217 9.65 -12.37 -5.46
CA GLU A 217 11.09 -12.34 -5.76
C GLU A 217 11.32 -11.92 -7.22
N THR A 218 10.56 -12.50 -8.15
CA THR A 218 10.58 -12.12 -9.56
C THR A 218 10.17 -10.65 -9.77
N LEU A 219 9.20 -10.17 -9.01
CA LEU A 219 8.75 -8.76 -9.03
C LEU A 219 9.87 -7.85 -8.55
N LEU A 220 10.51 -8.18 -7.41
CA LEU A 220 11.62 -7.40 -6.87
C LEU A 220 12.82 -7.38 -7.81
N GLU A 221 13.06 -8.48 -8.55
CA GLU A 221 14.04 -8.58 -9.63
C GLU A 221 13.69 -7.71 -10.86
N ARG A 222 12.42 -7.62 -11.22
CA ARG A 222 11.96 -6.79 -12.35
C ARG A 222 11.97 -5.30 -12.00
N LEU A 223 11.43 -4.95 -10.83
CA LEU A 223 11.46 -3.58 -10.30
C LEU A 223 12.88 -3.09 -9.97
N GLN A 224 13.92 -3.90 -10.22
CA GLN A 224 15.29 -3.44 -10.20
C GLN A 224 15.58 -2.37 -11.27
N TYR A 225 14.84 -2.36 -12.36
CA TYR A 225 15.04 -1.39 -13.44
C TYR A 225 14.09 -0.20 -13.22
N PRO A 226 14.60 1.03 -13.00
CA PRO A 226 13.77 2.21 -12.74
C PRO A 226 12.72 2.50 -13.81
N GLU A 227 13.05 2.19 -15.07
CA GLU A 227 12.17 2.40 -16.22
C GLU A 227 11.00 1.41 -16.30
N GLN A 228 11.02 0.34 -15.50
CA GLN A 228 9.96 -0.65 -15.53
C GLN A 228 8.77 -0.18 -14.68
N THR A 229 7.60 -0.10 -15.31
CA THR A 229 6.38 0.33 -14.63
C THR A 229 5.67 -0.84 -13.93
N LEU A 230 4.86 -0.53 -12.91
CA LEU A 230 4.11 -1.55 -12.17
C LEU A 230 3.16 -2.31 -13.09
N TRP A 231 2.49 -1.63 -14.03
CA TRP A 231 1.55 -2.25 -14.97
C TRP A 231 2.21 -3.24 -15.94
N GLN A 232 3.50 -3.07 -16.26
CA GLN A 232 4.26 -4.02 -17.09
C GLN A 232 4.59 -5.33 -16.36
N THR A 233 4.52 -5.32 -15.02
CA THR A 233 4.98 -6.44 -14.19
C THR A 233 3.86 -7.14 -13.44
N LEU A 234 2.75 -6.44 -13.18
CA LEU A 234 1.67 -6.89 -12.31
C LEU A 234 0.32 -6.90 -13.01
N THR A 235 -0.59 -7.73 -12.50
CA THR A 235 -2.01 -7.55 -12.81
C THR A 235 -2.57 -6.35 -12.04
N TRP A 236 -3.71 -5.83 -12.49
CA TRP A 236 -4.40 -4.76 -11.78
C TRP A 236 -4.75 -5.15 -10.33
N GLU A 237 -5.15 -6.40 -10.04
CA GLU A 237 -5.48 -6.78 -8.65
C GLU A 237 -4.26 -6.79 -7.72
N GLN A 238 -3.08 -7.13 -8.26
CA GLN A 238 -1.81 -7.03 -7.54
C GLN A 238 -1.41 -5.57 -7.35
N GLY A 239 -1.49 -4.76 -8.40
CA GLY A 239 -1.23 -3.31 -8.35
C GLY A 239 -2.14 -2.58 -7.36
N LEU A 240 -3.42 -2.93 -7.34
CA LEU A 240 -4.43 -2.44 -6.41
C LEU A 240 -3.99 -2.62 -4.95
N THR A 241 -3.49 -3.81 -4.61
CA THR A 241 -3.01 -4.12 -3.25
C THR A 241 -1.82 -3.23 -2.86
N ILE A 242 -0.91 -2.97 -3.80
CA ILE A 242 0.25 -2.09 -3.57
C ILE A 242 -0.20 -0.64 -3.40
N LEU A 243 -1.06 -0.13 -4.29
CA LEU A 243 -1.50 1.26 -4.27
C LEU A 243 -2.34 1.61 -3.03
N GLN A 244 -3.11 0.64 -2.52
CA GLN A 244 -3.90 0.78 -1.29
C GLN A 244 -3.08 0.59 0.00
N SER A 245 -1.80 0.21 -0.11
CA SER A 245 -0.93 -0.07 1.04
C SER A 245 0.24 0.93 1.08
N PRO A 246 0.09 2.08 1.76
CA PRO A 246 1.13 3.10 1.83
C PRO A 246 2.47 2.57 2.30
N GLU A 247 2.47 1.64 3.28
CA GLU A 247 3.68 1.03 3.83
C GLU A 247 4.43 0.17 2.80
N LEU A 248 3.71 -0.60 1.98
CA LEU A 248 4.32 -1.41 0.94
C LEU A 248 4.89 -0.53 -0.18
N LEU A 249 4.14 0.50 -0.57
CA LEU A 249 4.57 1.45 -1.59
C LEU A 249 5.81 2.25 -1.15
N ASP A 250 5.89 2.64 0.13
CA ASP A 250 7.09 3.28 0.72
C ASP A 250 8.32 2.38 0.58
N LEU A 251 8.18 1.09 0.94
CA LEU A 251 9.29 0.14 0.87
C LEU A 251 9.71 -0.15 -0.58
N LEU A 252 8.77 -0.25 -1.52
CA LEU A 252 9.07 -0.43 -2.93
C LEU A 252 9.75 0.81 -3.53
N TYR A 253 9.31 2.00 -3.14
CA TYR A 253 9.96 3.25 -3.54
C TYR A 253 11.41 3.30 -3.00
N GLN A 254 11.63 2.95 -1.73
CA GLN A 254 12.98 2.82 -1.15
C GLN A 254 13.84 1.75 -1.86
N TRP A 255 13.22 0.62 -2.24
CA TRP A 255 13.89 -0.45 -2.99
C TRP A 255 14.41 0.00 -4.34
N GLN A 256 13.63 0.83 -5.05
CA GLN A 256 14.02 1.41 -6.33
C GLN A 256 15.06 2.52 -6.19
N LEU A 257 14.99 3.32 -5.12
CA LEU A 257 15.98 4.38 -4.85
C LEU A 257 17.35 3.85 -4.45
N THR A 258 17.41 2.72 -3.73
CA THR A 258 18.65 2.23 -3.13
C THR A 258 19.50 1.48 -4.18
N PRO A 259 20.69 1.99 -4.56
CA PRO A 259 21.52 1.33 -5.58
C PRO A 259 22.09 0.00 -5.07
N GLN A 260 22.44 -0.05 -3.78
CA GLN A 260 22.93 -1.24 -3.08
C GLN A 260 21.79 -1.84 -2.26
N ARG A 261 20.89 -2.55 -2.94
CA ARG A 261 19.73 -3.20 -2.32
C ARG A 261 20.18 -4.14 -1.22
N THR A 262 19.63 -3.94 -0.03
CA THR A 262 19.99 -4.75 1.14
C THR A 262 19.04 -5.93 1.28
N THR A 263 19.58 -7.06 1.72
CA THR A 263 18.78 -8.23 2.10
C THR A 263 17.75 -7.89 3.19
N SER A 264 18.05 -6.93 4.07
CA SER A 264 17.11 -6.46 5.08
C SER A 264 15.87 -5.79 4.48
N LEU A 265 16.03 -5.03 3.40
CA LEU A 265 14.91 -4.36 2.74
C LEU A 265 14.05 -5.35 1.95
N SER A 266 14.66 -6.34 1.26
CA SER A 266 13.89 -7.39 0.58
C SER A 266 13.08 -8.22 1.58
N ILE A 267 13.70 -8.62 2.71
CA ILE A 267 13.00 -9.30 3.80
C ILE A 267 11.82 -8.45 4.28
N ARG A 268 12.04 -7.14 4.49
CA ARG A 268 10.98 -6.24 4.98
C ARG A 268 9.81 -6.12 4.00
N ILE A 269 10.07 -6.08 2.69
CA ILE A 269 9.02 -6.07 1.67
C ILE A 269 8.24 -7.38 1.71
N THR A 270 8.93 -8.52 1.80
CA THR A 270 8.31 -9.85 1.91
C THR A 270 7.42 -9.97 3.14
N GLU A 271 7.84 -9.43 4.28
CA GLU A 271 7.05 -9.40 5.51
C GLU A 271 5.75 -8.60 5.36
N VAL A 272 5.85 -7.37 4.85
CA VAL A 272 4.70 -6.49 4.67
C VAL A 272 3.73 -7.08 3.65
N PHE A 273 4.25 -7.57 2.52
CA PHE A 273 3.46 -8.26 1.51
C PHE A 273 2.73 -9.47 2.11
N THR A 274 3.41 -10.28 2.92
CA THR A 274 2.84 -11.45 3.60
C THR A 274 1.70 -11.06 4.56
N ILE A 275 1.88 -9.99 5.36
CA ILE A 275 0.86 -9.48 6.28
C ILE A 275 -0.43 -9.05 5.55
N LEU A 276 -0.26 -8.40 4.40
CA LEU A 276 -1.35 -7.83 3.60
C LEU A 276 -2.10 -8.88 2.79
N THR A 277 -1.39 -9.86 2.23
CA THR A 277 -1.94 -10.78 1.23
C THR A 277 -2.28 -12.16 1.77
N GLN A 278 -1.55 -12.67 2.76
CA GLN A 278 -1.78 -14.02 3.24
C GLN A 278 -2.87 -14.08 4.31
N LYS A 279 -3.55 -15.23 4.34
CA LYS A 279 -4.45 -15.58 5.44
C LYS A 279 -3.63 -15.67 6.74
N ALA A 280 -4.14 -15.03 7.80
CA ALA A 280 -3.51 -15.10 9.11
C ALA A 280 -3.96 -16.33 9.89
N ILE A 281 -3.05 -16.88 10.68
CA ILE A 281 -3.29 -17.92 11.66
C ILE A 281 -4.04 -17.29 12.84
N ASN A 282 -5.26 -17.77 13.12
CA ASN A 282 -6.02 -17.26 14.26
C ASN A 282 -5.55 -17.91 15.56
N THR A 283 -4.78 -17.15 16.33
CA THR A 283 -4.19 -17.62 17.59
C THR A 283 -5.18 -17.66 18.76
N GLN A 284 -6.32 -16.97 18.67
CA GLN A 284 -7.33 -16.95 19.73
C GLN A 284 -7.90 -18.36 20.00
N GLN A 285 -8.05 -19.17 18.95
CA GLN A 285 -8.57 -20.53 19.05
C GLN A 285 -7.63 -21.48 19.82
N TRP A 286 -6.34 -21.13 19.92
CA TRP A 286 -5.36 -21.94 20.65
C TRP A 286 -5.61 -21.92 22.16
N LEU A 287 -6.24 -20.86 22.67
CA LEU A 287 -6.69 -20.77 24.07
C LEU A 287 -7.74 -21.83 24.40
N GLU A 288 -8.45 -22.33 23.39
CA GLU A 288 -9.43 -23.41 23.52
C GLU A 288 -8.85 -24.79 23.13
N GLY A 289 -7.53 -24.86 22.88
CA GLY A 289 -6.87 -26.09 22.42
C GLY A 289 -7.25 -26.49 20.99
N LYS A 290 -7.71 -25.55 20.16
CA LYS A 290 -8.14 -25.80 18.77
C LYS A 290 -7.17 -25.15 17.78
N LEU A 291 -7.06 -25.77 16.60
CA LEU A 291 -6.39 -25.20 15.43
C LEU A 291 -7.38 -25.14 14.28
N ASP A 292 -7.43 -24.01 13.58
CA ASP A 292 -8.18 -23.90 12.33
C ASP A 292 -7.55 -24.77 11.21
N GLU A 293 -8.33 -25.08 10.18
CA GLU A 293 -7.88 -25.89 9.04
C GLU A 293 -6.66 -25.29 8.32
N PHE A 294 -6.51 -23.96 8.36
CA PHE A 294 -5.40 -23.27 7.72
C PHE A 294 -4.09 -23.52 8.47
N ALA A 295 -4.09 -23.36 9.79
CA ALA A 295 -2.97 -23.66 10.67
C ALA A 295 -2.55 -25.13 10.57
N GLN A 296 -3.52 -26.05 10.54
CA GLN A 296 -3.24 -27.48 10.33
C GLN A 296 -2.59 -27.73 8.96
N GLY A 297 -3.08 -27.07 7.90
CA GLY A 297 -2.50 -27.14 6.56
C GLY A 297 -1.08 -26.56 6.43
N LEU A 298 -0.67 -25.70 7.38
CA LEU A 298 0.70 -25.19 7.51
C LEU A 298 1.61 -26.11 8.34
N GLY A 299 1.08 -27.23 8.85
CA GLY A 299 1.82 -28.17 9.70
C GLY A 299 1.89 -27.75 11.17
N LEU A 300 1.08 -26.77 11.62
CA LEU A 300 1.00 -26.46 13.04
C LEU A 300 0.27 -27.58 13.78
N PHE A 301 0.73 -27.88 14.99
CA PHE A 301 0.09 -28.85 15.86
C PHE A 301 0.07 -28.38 17.32
N ILE A 302 -0.95 -28.82 18.06
CA ILE A 302 -1.03 -28.69 19.52
C ILE A 302 -0.73 -30.09 20.09
N PRO A 303 0.19 -30.23 21.06
CA PRO A 303 0.49 -31.52 21.63
C PRO A 303 -0.76 -32.10 22.29
N GLN A 304 -1.27 -33.20 21.76
CA GLN A 304 -2.27 -33.99 22.47
C GLN A 304 -1.54 -34.93 23.42
N THR A 305 -1.96 -34.97 24.69
CA THR A 305 -1.58 -36.05 25.59
C THR A 305 -2.16 -37.34 25.03
N LEU A 306 -1.35 -38.12 24.28
CA LEU A 306 -1.27 -39.60 24.31
C LEU A 306 -0.44 -40.15 23.13
N THR A 307 0.56 -40.96 23.50
CA THR A 307 1.11 -42.13 22.76
C THR A 307 1.56 -41.91 21.31
N GLY A 308 2.84 -41.62 21.08
CA GLY A 308 3.40 -41.74 19.73
C GLY A 308 4.91 -41.62 19.64
N ASN A 309 5.47 -40.43 19.85
CA ASN A 309 6.86 -40.14 19.49
C ASN A 309 7.68 -39.53 20.63
N LEU A 310 8.48 -40.35 21.31
CA LEU A 310 9.35 -39.94 22.43
C LEU A 310 10.32 -38.80 22.10
N SER A 311 10.73 -38.63 20.83
CA SER A 311 11.59 -37.53 20.38
C SER A 311 10.86 -36.18 20.32
N VAL A 312 9.59 -36.18 19.86
CA VAL A 312 8.73 -34.99 19.80
C VAL A 312 8.46 -34.47 21.20
N PHE A 313 8.21 -35.35 22.17
CA PHE A 313 7.98 -34.97 23.57
C PHE A 313 9.24 -34.41 24.25
N ARG A 314 10.43 -34.97 23.99
CA ARG A 314 11.67 -34.45 24.60
C ARG A 314 12.00 -33.01 24.22
N SER A 315 11.67 -32.57 23.00
CA SER A 315 11.88 -31.18 22.62
C SER A 315 10.78 -30.28 23.17
N ILE A 316 9.52 -30.74 23.21
CA ILE A 316 8.42 -30.01 23.87
C ILE A 316 8.75 -29.74 25.34
N ASP A 317 9.26 -30.73 26.07
CA ASP A 317 9.68 -30.55 27.48
C ASP A 317 10.74 -29.44 27.63
N LYS A 318 11.63 -29.26 26.64
CA LYS A 318 12.61 -28.16 26.66
C LYS A 318 11.95 -26.80 26.46
N PHE A 319 10.99 -26.67 25.54
CA PHE A 319 10.23 -25.42 25.35
C PHE A 319 9.42 -25.06 26.60
N GLU A 320 8.81 -26.05 27.26
CA GLU A 320 8.09 -25.83 28.53
C GLU A 320 9.03 -25.30 29.63
N ASN A 321 10.25 -25.84 29.72
CA ASN A 321 11.25 -25.33 30.65
C ASN A 321 11.61 -23.86 30.35
N VAL A 322 11.77 -23.49 29.08
CA VAL A 322 12.01 -22.10 28.68
C VAL A 322 10.83 -21.20 29.05
N ILE A 323 9.59 -21.61 28.81
CA ILE A 323 8.39 -20.84 29.18
C ILE A 323 8.33 -20.63 30.69
N ASN A 324 8.62 -21.67 31.48
CA ASN A 324 8.63 -21.58 32.94
C ASN A 324 9.77 -20.69 33.46
N GLU A 325 10.95 -20.75 32.85
CA GLU A 325 12.09 -19.87 33.14
C GLU A 325 11.73 -18.41 32.85
N LEU A 326 11.17 -18.11 31.68
CA LEU A 326 10.74 -16.75 31.32
C LEU A 326 9.67 -16.22 32.27
N ARG A 327 8.73 -17.08 32.70
CA ARG A 327 7.73 -16.73 33.72
C ARG A 327 8.39 -16.41 35.06
N TYR A 328 9.37 -17.20 35.49
CA TYR A 328 10.13 -16.96 36.71
C TYR A 328 10.96 -15.66 36.65
N GLN A 329 11.46 -15.31 35.47
CA GLN A 329 12.17 -14.05 35.20
C GLN A 329 11.25 -12.82 35.16
N GLY A 330 9.95 -12.97 35.41
CA GLY A 330 8.99 -11.87 35.52
C GLY A 330 8.21 -11.58 34.23
N MET A 331 8.23 -12.49 33.25
CA MET A 331 7.34 -12.38 32.09
C MET A 331 5.91 -12.79 32.48
N ASP A 332 4.92 -11.93 32.24
CA ASP A 332 3.49 -12.15 32.55
C ASP A 332 2.82 -13.20 31.64
N ILE A 333 3.33 -14.42 31.66
CA ILE A 333 2.78 -15.56 30.92
C ILE A 333 1.76 -16.26 31.84
N PRO A 334 0.48 -16.40 31.43
CA PRO A 334 -0.51 -17.11 32.22
C PRO A 334 -0.14 -18.59 32.42
N PRO A 335 -0.74 -19.28 33.41
CA PRO A 335 -0.47 -20.69 33.66
C PRO A 335 -0.90 -21.59 32.49
N GLU A 336 -1.98 -21.24 31.80
CA GLU A 336 -2.53 -21.99 30.66
C GLU A 336 -2.59 -21.10 29.40
N PRO A 337 -1.44 -20.78 28.78
CA PRO A 337 -1.44 -20.03 27.54
C PRO A 337 -1.85 -20.92 26.36
N GLY A 338 -2.39 -20.31 25.32
CA GLY A 338 -2.59 -20.98 24.04
C GLY A 338 -1.23 -21.23 23.41
N ARG A 339 -1.00 -22.43 22.86
CA ARG A 339 0.29 -22.79 22.29
C ARG A 339 0.15 -23.66 21.06
N SER A 340 1.04 -23.47 20.11
CA SER A 340 1.20 -24.34 18.96
C SER A 340 2.68 -24.51 18.62
N TYR A 341 2.98 -25.58 17.91
CA TYR A 341 4.32 -25.90 17.44
C TYR A 341 4.30 -26.06 15.93
N GLN A 342 5.40 -25.67 15.30
CA GLN A 342 5.64 -25.86 13.88
C GLN A 342 7.05 -26.40 13.69
N ASP A 343 7.15 -27.50 12.94
CA ASP A 343 8.44 -28.04 12.50
C ASP A 343 8.84 -27.35 11.20
N ILE A 344 10.09 -26.90 11.14
CA ILE A 344 10.62 -26.10 10.03
C ILE A 344 11.96 -26.70 9.62
N ASP A 345 12.05 -27.14 8.38
CA ASP A 345 13.30 -27.66 7.81
C ASP A 345 14.00 -26.54 7.01
N LEU A 346 15.15 -26.06 7.52
CA LEU A 346 15.99 -25.06 6.86
C LEU A 346 17.30 -25.71 6.43
N GLY A 347 17.33 -26.20 5.20
CA GLY A 347 18.48 -26.94 4.66
C GLY A 347 18.71 -28.23 5.45
N GLU A 348 19.87 -28.36 6.10
CA GLU A 348 20.21 -29.53 6.93
C GLU A 348 19.79 -29.38 8.40
N ILE A 349 19.25 -28.22 8.79
CA ILE A 349 18.89 -27.92 10.19
C ILE A 349 17.39 -28.09 10.38
N ALA A 350 17.01 -29.08 11.19
CA ALA A 350 15.65 -29.30 11.62
C ALA A 350 15.31 -28.42 12.84
N LEU A 351 14.52 -27.38 12.61
CA LEU A 351 14.07 -26.42 13.61
C LEU A 351 12.65 -26.73 14.09
N ARG A 352 12.34 -26.21 15.28
CA ARG A 352 11.00 -26.17 15.86
C ARG A 352 10.73 -24.77 16.38
N LEU A 353 9.62 -24.21 15.95
CA LEU A 353 9.08 -22.97 16.47
C LEU A 353 7.94 -23.31 17.43
N CYS A 354 8.00 -22.76 18.64
CA CYS A 354 6.90 -22.76 19.61
C CYS A 354 6.30 -21.36 19.64
N ALA A 355 5.03 -21.23 19.30
CA ALA A 355 4.28 -19.98 19.39
C ALA A 355 3.31 -20.07 20.57
N VAL A 356 3.38 -19.09 21.47
CA VAL A 356 2.60 -18.99 22.70
C VAL A 356 1.82 -17.69 22.67
N THR A 357 0.52 -17.75 22.95
CA THR A 357 -0.40 -16.61 22.87
C THR A 357 -1.28 -16.51 24.11
N TRP A 358 -1.61 -15.28 24.51
CA TRP A 358 -2.58 -15.01 25.56
C TRP A 358 -3.21 -13.62 25.42
N ALA A 359 -4.42 -13.48 25.95
CA ALA A 359 -5.09 -12.19 26.04
C ALA A 359 -4.44 -11.34 27.15
N ILE A 360 -4.35 -10.04 26.91
CA ILE A 360 -3.93 -9.04 27.90
C ILE A 360 -5.18 -8.26 28.28
N ASP A 361 -5.50 -8.23 29.58
CA ASP A 361 -6.60 -7.45 30.12
C ASP A 361 -6.37 -5.96 29.83
N SER A 362 -7.15 -5.41 28.90
CA SER A 362 -7.14 -4.00 28.54
C SER A 362 -8.52 -3.42 28.82
N PRO A 363 -8.64 -2.38 29.67
CA PRO A 363 -9.93 -1.73 29.93
C PRO A 363 -10.45 -0.94 28.73
N ILE A 364 -9.60 -0.71 27.72
CA ILE A 364 -9.92 0.06 26.52
C ILE A 364 -9.91 -0.88 25.31
N PRO A 365 -11.01 -1.00 24.56
CA PRO A 365 -11.03 -1.72 23.30
C PRO A 365 -10.19 -1.00 22.23
N PRO A 366 -9.60 -1.72 21.25
CA PRO A 366 -9.68 -3.16 21.06
C PRO A 366 -8.89 -3.98 22.10
N PRO A 367 -9.26 -5.25 22.34
CA PRO A 367 -8.52 -6.12 23.26
C PRO A 367 -7.07 -6.27 22.81
N LYS A 368 -6.19 -6.44 23.80
CA LYS A 368 -4.76 -6.64 23.56
C LYS A 368 -4.41 -8.12 23.72
N TRP A 369 -3.33 -8.53 23.10
CA TRP A 369 -2.82 -9.88 23.18
C TRP A 369 -1.28 -9.88 23.13
N SER A 370 -0.68 -10.93 23.66
CA SER A 370 0.75 -11.20 23.57
C SER A 370 1.01 -12.38 22.66
N LEU A 371 2.07 -12.30 21.87
CA LEU A 371 2.66 -13.41 21.13
C LEU A 371 4.11 -13.57 21.58
N LEU A 372 4.43 -14.73 22.15
CA LEU A 372 5.79 -15.16 22.43
C LEU A 372 6.14 -16.25 21.43
N VAL A 373 7.22 -16.05 20.69
CA VAL A 373 7.77 -17.05 19.78
C VAL A 373 9.12 -17.51 20.29
N ILE A 374 9.34 -18.82 20.28
CA ILE A 374 10.56 -19.47 20.74
C ILE A 374 11.04 -20.40 19.63
N LEU A 375 12.23 -20.13 19.09
CA LEU A 375 12.89 -20.95 18.09
C LEU A 375 13.98 -21.80 18.74
N GLY A 376 14.02 -23.08 18.40
CA GLY A 376 15.11 -23.99 18.77
C GLY A 376 15.25 -25.12 17.78
N THR A 377 16.25 -25.98 17.96
CA THR A 377 16.40 -27.18 17.13
C THR A 377 15.48 -28.30 17.60
N GLN A 378 15.04 -29.19 16.71
CA GLN A 378 14.17 -30.33 17.08
C GLN A 378 14.87 -31.31 18.04
N LEU A 379 16.19 -31.43 17.97
CA LEU A 379 17.00 -32.25 18.88
C LEU A 379 17.36 -31.48 20.18
N GLY A 380 17.08 -30.17 20.22
CA GLY A 380 17.44 -29.24 21.27
C GLY A 380 18.94 -29.17 21.53
N THR A 381 19.73 -29.26 20.46
CA THR A 381 21.11 -28.77 20.37
C THR A 381 21.12 -27.24 20.24
N PRO A 382 22.21 -26.56 20.60
CA PRO A 382 22.35 -25.11 20.38
C PRO A 382 22.08 -24.72 18.94
N LEU A 383 21.50 -23.54 18.76
CA LEU A 383 21.40 -22.93 17.44
C LEU A 383 22.80 -22.51 16.98
N PRO A 384 23.12 -22.61 15.68
CA PRO A 384 24.34 -22.02 15.16
C PRO A 384 24.41 -20.52 15.47
N ASP A 385 25.63 -20.01 15.60
CA ASP A 385 25.89 -18.60 15.84
C ASP A 385 25.36 -17.74 14.68
N GLY A 386 24.73 -16.61 14.98
CA GLY A 386 24.24 -15.67 13.97
C GLY A 386 22.86 -15.95 13.36
N PHE A 387 22.11 -16.93 13.86
CA PHE A 387 20.68 -17.03 13.54
C PHE A 387 19.93 -15.82 14.07
N LYS A 388 18.98 -15.31 13.32
CA LYS A 388 18.07 -14.25 13.78
C LYS A 388 16.62 -14.69 13.72
N LEU A 389 15.86 -14.27 14.72
CA LEU A 389 14.42 -14.46 14.76
C LEU A 389 13.78 -13.07 14.76
N GLN A 390 13.29 -12.63 13.61
CA GLN A 390 12.69 -11.32 13.45
C GLN A 390 11.16 -11.41 13.62
N VAL A 391 10.59 -10.51 14.43
CA VAL A 391 9.14 -10.35 14.57
C VAL A 391 8.77 -8.94 14.15
N SER A 392 7.84 -8.86 13.21
CA SER A 392 7.47 -7.61 12.54
C SER A 392 5.97 -7.42 12.47
N ASN A 393 5.52 -6.17 12.44
CA ASN A 393 4.15 -5.82 12.05
C ASN A 393 4.16 -5.07 10.70
N LEU A 394 3.03 -4.47 10.33
CA LEU A 394 2.90 -3.72 9.08
C LEU A 394 3.85 -2.51 9.00
N ARG A 395 4.18 -1.88 10.13
CA ARG A 395 4.89 -0.59 10.18
C ARG A 395 6.38 -0.74 10.45
N SER A 396 6.77 -1.66 11.32
CA SER A 396 8.18 -1.81 11.71
C SER A 396 8.53 -3.24 12.13
N ILE A 397 9.84 -3.47 12.21
CA ILE A 397 10.43 -4.58 12.96
C ILE A 397 10.27 -4.26 14.44
N ILE A 398 9.76 -5.21 15.23
CA ILE A 398 9.51 -5.03 16.67
C ILE A 398 10.66 -5.63 17.47
N HIS A 399 11.09 -6.84 17.10
CA HIS A 399 12.21 -7.54 17.72
C HIS A 399 13.04 -8.30 16.68
N GLU A 400 14.36 -8.35 16.90
CA GLU A 400 15.33 -9.11 16.09
C GLU A 400 16.42 -9.71 16.99
N PRO A 401 16.07 -10.63 17.93
CA PRO A 401 17.07 -11.41 18.66
C PRO A 401 17.99 -12.18 17.71
N VAL A 402 19.27 -12.22 18.06
CA VAL A 402 20.34 -12.94 17.34
C VAL A 402 20.93 -13.99 18.29
N SER A 403 21.15 -15.21 17.82
CA SER A 403 21.80 -16.26 18.62
C SER A 403 23.28 -15.94 18.80
N GLY A 404 23.74 -16.05 20.04
CA GLY A 404 25.15 -16.13 20.36
C GLY A 404 25.65 -17.57 20.41
N LEU A 405 26.95 -17.69 20.72
CA LEU A 405 27.61 -18.97 20.98
C LEU A 405 26.91 -19.69 22.15
N ASP A 406 26.47 -20.93 21.89
CA ASP A 406 25.80 -21.84 22.83
C ASP A 406 24.35 -21.50 23.21
N ASP A 407 23.69 -20.55 22.57
CA ASP A 407 22.28 -20.27 22.84
C ASP A 407 21.38 -21.43 22.38
N PRO A 408 20.65 -22.11 23.30
CA PRO A 408 19.80 -23.23 22.94
C PRO A 408 18.49 -22.79 22.28
N PHE A 409 18.07 -21.54 22.51
CA PHE A 409 16.83 -20.98 22.02
C PHE A 409 16.96 -19.48 21.72
N LEU A 410 16.23 -19.03 20.70
CA LEU A 410 15.91 -17.63 20.49
C LEU A 410 14.46 -17.38 20.84
N PHE A 411 14.16 -16.24 21.46
CA PHE A 411 12.77 -15.88 21.73
C PHE A 411 12.52 -14.39 21.53
N ALA A 412 11.28 -14.08 21.13
CA ALA A 412 10.78 -12.72 21.03
C ALA A 412 9.34 -12.67 21.54
N ARG A 413 9.03 -11.67 22.38
CA ARG A 413 7.67 -11.38 22.83
C ARG A 413 7.21 -10.08 22.21
N VAL A 414 6.03 -10.08 21.60
CA VAL A 414 5.37 -8.87 21.12
C VAL A 414 3.99 -8.74 21.74
N GLU A 415 3.55 -7.51 21.95
CA GLU A 415 2.19 -7.17 22.36
C GLU A 415 1.50 -6.44 21.21
N GLY A 416 0.26 -6.82 20.94
CA GLY A 416 -0.54 -6.24 19.87
C GLY A 416 -1.96 -5.97 20.27
N ARG A 417 -2.61 -5.15 19.45
CA ARG A 417 -4.07 -5.00 19.44
C ARG A 417 -4.70 -6.12 18.60
N SER A 418 -5.98 -6.42 18.80
CA SER A 418 -6.65 -7.50 18.06
C SER A 418 -6.80 -7.23 16.55
N ASP A 419 -6.68 -5.98 16.11
CA ASP A 419 -6.62 -5.58 14.69
C ASP A 419 -5.22 -5.74 14.09
N GLU A 420 -4.20 -5.99 14.90
CA GLU A 420 -2.81 -6.13 14.46
C GLU A 420 -2.46 -7.58 14.11
N LYS A 421 -1.59 -7.69 13.12
CA LYS A 421 -0.99 -8.95 12.68
C LYS A 421 0.52 -8.88 12.88
N PHE A 422 1.11 -10.01 13.25
CA PHE A 422 2.55 -10.17 13.35
C PHE A 422 3.03 -11.24 12.38
N VAL A 423 4.19 -11.02 11.79
CA VAL A 423 4.88 -12.02 10.98
C VAL A 423 6.20 -12.35 11.63
N VAL A 424 6.62 -13.60 11.49
CA VAL A 424 7.87 -14.13 12.03
C VAL A 424 8.76 -14.53 10.87
N THR A 425 9.98 -14.04 10.87
CA THR A 425 10.99 -14.34 9.85
C THR A 425 12.21 -14.96 10.51
N ILE A 426 12.61 -16.13 10.04
CA ILE A 426 13.82 -16.83 10.49
C ILE A 426 14.92 -16.50 9.49
N ILE A 427 16.03 -15.92 9.96
CA ILE A 427 17.16 -15.51 9.12
C ILE A 427 18.38 -16.30 9.55
N PRO A 428 18.76 -17.36 8.81
CA PRO A 428 20.00 -18.09 9.07
C PRO A 428 21.23 -17.26 8.65
N PRO A 429 22.43 -17.56 9.19
CA PRO A 429 23.64 -16.83 8.86
C PRO A 429 24.08 -16.99 7.38
N ASP A 430 23.88 -18.17 6.81
CA ASP A 430 24.42 -18.54 5.48
C ASP A 430 23.34 -18.96 4.46
N SER A 431 22.06 -18.74 4.74
CA SER A 431 20.97 -19.13 3.83
C SER A 431 19.86 -18.09 3.72
N SER A 432 18.91 -18.33 2.82
CA SER A 432 17.78 -17.42 2.60
C SER A 432 16.88 -17.35 3.82
N ALA A 433 16.39 -16.14 4.09
CA ALA A 433 15.41 -15.92 5.15
C ALA A 433 14.08 -16.62 4.80
N GLN A 434 13.43 -17.19 5.80
CA GLN A 434 12.12 -17.81 5.68
C GLN A 434 11.09 -17.01 6.47
N THR A 435 10.16 -16.37 5.74
CA THR A 435 9.02 -15.65 6.32
C THR A 435 7.85 -16.61 6.49
N LEU A 436 7.28 -16.68 7.70
CA LEU A 436 6.14 -17.55 8.02
C LEU A 436 4.82 -16.83 7.77
N SER A 437 3.70 -17.57 7.79
CA SER A 437 2.36 -16.96 7.68
C SER A 437 2.06 -16.06 8.90
N PRO A 438 1.25 -14.99 8.71
CA PRO A 438 1.02 -14.01 9.76
C PRO A 438 0.16 -14.58 10.89
N TYR A 439 0.42 -14.17 12.13
CA TYR A 439 -0.36 -14.46 13.32
C TYR A 439 -1.31 -13.30 13.62
N ALA A 440 -2.57 -13.62 13.93
CA ALA A 440 -3.58 -12.66 14.35
C ALA A 440 -4.35 -13.16 15.57
N PHE A 441 -5.00 -12.24 16.28
CA PHE A 441 -5.87 -12.55 17.41
C PHE A 441 -7.29 -12.07 17.12
N GLN A 442 -8.07 -12.91 16.46
CA GLN A 442 -9.42 -12.57 16.00
C GLN A 442 -10.46 -13.30 16.85
N PRO A 443 -11.37 -12.58 17.54
CA PRO A 443 -12.49 -13.22 18.21
C PRO A 443 -13.37 -13.92 17.17
N SER A 444 -13.80 -15.15 17.52
CA SER A 444 -14.59 -16.03 16.66
C SER A 444 -15.99 -15.49 16.36
#